data_AF-A0A7G2UA08-F1
#
_entry.id   AF-A0A7G2UA08-F1
#
_cell.length_a   1.000
_cell.length_b   1.000
_cell.length_c   1.000
_cell.angle_alpha   90.00
_cell.angle_beta   90.00
_cell.angle_gamma   90.00
#
_symmetry.space_group_name_H-M   'P 1'
#
loop_
_entity.id
_entity.type
_entity.pdbx_description
1 polymer ?
#
loop_
_entity_poly.entity_id
_entity_poly.type
_entity_poly.pdbx_seq_one_letter_code
_entity_poly.pdbx_strand_id
1 'polypeptide(L)'
;MAFGILGQTAPALAPTDWIDAKGPTTPFALADHSGKVRLLFFFQAWCPACHSRGFPTLQTLMAEFAGDDRVVFAAVQTVFEGFSENGPERRAEMLRDYGLDLPVAQDEGQRPATIAAYRTGGTPWIVIIAPDGRVAYNDYHIDPARAQRLIADLAEGRRQAPDPQEDVLRHDAAQSRYVVDFHDGGSGRVDYARRGRVLDLLHSEVPAARRGQGLGGRVMERVLEAVEAEGLQVRPVCSYTAAYLRRYKRWAHLLA
;
A
#
# COMPACT_ATOMS: atom_id res chain seq x y z
N MET A 1 -5.89 6.83 -13.21
CA MET A 1 -5.24 7.43 -12.03
C MET A 1 -4.58 6.30 -11.29
N ALA A 2 -3.30 6.45 -10.92
CA ALA A 2 -2.60 5.50 -10.06
C ALA A 2 -3.29 5.41 -8.69
N PHE A 3 -3.26 4.22 -8.08
CA PHE A 3 -3.69 4.05 -6.70
C PHE A 3 -2.62 4.56 -5.74
N GLY A 4 -3.06 5.03 -4.58
CA GLY A 4 -2.16 5.53 -3.56
C GLY A 4 -1.70 6.97 -3.79
N ILE A 5 -1.04 7.49 -2.76
CA ILE A 5 -0.55 8.87 -2.71
C ILE A 5 0.86 8.95 -2.09
N LEU A 6 1.73 7.99 -2.44
CA LEU A 6 3.09 7.90 -1.91
C LEU A 6 3.86 9.23 -2.10
N GLY A 7 4.55 9.69 -1.07
CA GLY A 7 5.32 10.94 -1.04
C GLY A 7 4.49 12.23 -0.91
N GLN A 8 3.16 12.15 -1.08
CA GLN A 8 2.25 13.29 -0.92
C GLN A 8 1.90 13.50 0.56
N THR A 9 1.45 14.71 0.90
CA THR A 9 0.89 15.00 2.23
C THR A 9 -0.40 14.21 2.43
N ALA A 10 -0.52 13.53 3.56
CA ALA A 10 -1.70 12.77 3.93
C ALA A 10 -2.94 13.69 4.06
N PRO A 11 -4.02 13.47 3.29
CA PRO A 11 -5.25 14.23 3.42
C PRO A 11 -5.92 14.01 4.78
N ALA A 12 -6.61 15.03 5.28
CA ALA A 12 -7.44 14.89 6.48
C ALA A 12 -8.50 13.79 6.30
N LEU A 13 -8.83 13.11 7.39
CA LEU A 13 -9.89 12.11 7.41
C LEU A 13 -11.25 12.82 7.53
N ALA A 14 -12.14 12.54 6.60
CA ALA A 14 -13.49 13.11 6.54
C ALA A 14 -14.49 12.54 7.57
N PRO A 15 -14.43 11.25 7.97
CA PRO A 15 -15.39 10.68 8.90
C PRO A 15 -15.43 11.41 10.24
N THR A 16 -16.64 11.58 10.79
CA THR A 16 -16.88 12.23 12.09
C THR A 16 -17.36 11.25 13.17
N ASP A 17 -17.89 10.10 12.78
CA ASP A 17 -18.42 9.07 13.68
C ASP A 17 -17.32 8.10 14.10
N TRP A 18 -16.49 8.54 15.05
CA TRP A 18 -15.38 7.76 15.60
C TRP A 18 -15.78 7.07 16.90
N ILE A 19 -15.33 5.83 17.06
CA ILE A 19 -15.47 5.05 18.28
C ILE A 19 -14.12 4.43 18.67
N ASP A 20 -13.98 4.04 19.92
CA ASP A 20 -12.96 3.11 20.41
C ASP A 20 -13.63 1.96 21.19
N ALA A 21 -12.86 1.18 21.93
CA ALA A 21 -13.37 0.08 22.74
C ALA A 21 -14.32 0.53 23.88
N LYS A 22 -14.32 1.82 24.24
CA LYS A 22 -15.13 2.43 25.31
C LYS A 22 -16.36 3.16 24.77
N GLY A 23 -16.48 3.34 23.47
CA GLY A 23 -17.65 3.96 22.81
C GLY A 23 -17.27 5.14 21.93
N PRO A 24 -18.18 6.11 21.71
CA PRO A 24 -17.93 7.27 20.88
C PRO A 24 -16.78 8.14 21.40
N THR A 25 -15.92 8.62 20.50
CA THR A 25 -14.78 9.49 20.80
C THR A 25 -14.87 10.80 20.02
N THR A 26 -13.97 11.74 20.33
CA THR A 26 -13.70 12.85 19.40
C THR A 26 -13.10 12.30 18.10
N PRO A 27 -13.34 12.96 16.95
CA PRO A 27 -12.76 12.53 15.69
C PRO A 27 -11.23 12.46 15.74
N PHE A 28 -10.65 11.38 15.21
CA PHE A 28 -9.20 11.27 15.09
C PHE A 28 -8.70 12.21 13.99
N ALA A 29 -8.11 13.33 14.39
CA ALA A 29 -7.53 14.29 13.46
C ALA A 29 -6.03 14.01 13.30
N LEU A 30 -5.59 13.87 12.05
CA LEU A 30 -4.17 13.68 11.75
C LEU A 30 -3.30 14.81 12.30
N ALA A 31 -3.81 16.04 12.34
CA ALA A 31 -3.07 17.21 12.82
C ALA A 31 -2.71 17.13 14.30
N ASP A 32 -3.56 16.50 15.12
CA ASP A 32 -3.35 16.34 16.57
C ASP A 32 -2.18 15.37 16.89
N HIS A 33 -1.74 14.62 15.87
CA HIS A 33 -0.64 13.67 15.94
C HIS A 33 0.53 14.08 15.04
N SER A 34 0.66 15.38 14.73
CA SER A 34 1.86 15.89 14.04
C SER A 34 3.14 15.56 14.82
N GLY A 35 4.22 15.25 14.10
CA GLY A 35 5.48 14.81 14.72
C GLY A 35 5.52 13.32 15.11
N LYS A 36 4.41 12.59 14.95
CA LYS A 36 4.33 11.13 15.17
C LYS A 36 4.25 10.38 13.85
N VAL A 37 4.72 9.14 13.83
CA VAL A 37 4.37 8.20 12.77
C VAL A 37 2.90 7.82 12.95
N ARG A 38 2.08 7.97 11.91
CA ARG A 38 0.66 7.57 11.94
C ARG A 38 0.43 6.41 11.00
N LEU A 39 -0.10 5.30 11.51
CA LEU A 39 -0.56 4.18 10.69
C LEU A 39 -2.07 4.23 10.57
N LEU A 40 -2.56 4.29 9.33
CA LEU A 40 -3.98 4.17 9.01
C LEU A 40 -4.25 2.82 8.38
N PHE A 41 -5.31 2.17 8.85
CA PHE A 41 -5.81 0.92 8.28
C PHE A 41 -7.23 1.10 7.74
N PHE A 42 -7.40 0.96 6.42
CA PHE A 42 -8.71 1.02 5.78
C PHE A 42 -9.20 -0.38 5.45
N PHE A 43 -10.41 -0.70 5.90
CA PHE A 43 -10.94 -2.06 5.85
C PHE A 43 -12.44 -2.09 5.58
N GLN A 44 -12.97 -3.29 5.35
CA GLN A 44 -14.40 -3.59 5.44
C GLN A 44 -14.56 -4.83 6.31
N ALA A 45 -15.57 -4.84 7.17
CA ALA A 45 -15.81 -5.90 8.15
C ALA A 45 -16.16 -7.27 7.54
N TRP A 46 -16.52 -7.32 6.25
CA TRP A 46 -16.74 -8.57 5.52
C TRP A 46 -15.55 -9.01 4.64
N CYS A 47 -14.51 -8.17 4.52
CA CYS A 47 -13.46 -8.37 3.51
C CYS A 47 -12.47 -9.49 3.91
N PRO A 48 -12.41 -10.62 3.17
CA PRO A 48 -11.58 -11.77 3.58
C PRO A 48 -10.08 -11.45 3.68
N ALA A 49 -9.58 -10.53 2.84
CA ALA A 49 -8.19 -10.10 2.89
C ALA A 49 -7.87 -9.23 4.11
N CYS A 50 -8.85 -8.46 4.62
CA CYS A 50 -8.71 -7.74 5.89
C CYS A 50 -8.51 -8.73 7.03
N HIS A 51 -9.33 -9.79 7.09
CA HIS A 51 -9.23 -10.79 8.17
C HIS A 51 -7.99 -11.68 8.10
N SER A 52 -7.63 -12.14 6.90
CA SER A 52 -6.52 -13.09 6.72
C SER A 52 -5.13 -12.46 6.78
N ARG A 53 -5.02 -11.15 6.50
CA ARG A 53 -3.73 -10.45 6.40
C ARG A 53 -3.73 -9.07 7.06
N GLY A 54 -4.73 -8.24 6.79
CA GLY A 54 -4.78 -6.86 7.27
C GLY A 54 -4.76 -6.73 8.80
N PHE A 55 -5.75 -7.30 9.48
CA PHE A 55 -5.85 -7.29 10.95
C PHE A 55 -4.68 -8.02 11.63
N PRO A 56 -4.21 -9.19 11.18
CA PRO A 56 -3.01 -9.81 11.74
C PRO A 56 -1.76 -8.91 11.65
N THR A 57 -1.55 -8.23 10.52
CA THR A 57 -0.46 -7.24 10.40
C THR A 57 -0.66 -6.09 11.38
N LEU A 58 -1.88 -5.56 11.51
CA LEU A 58 -2.18 -4.49 12.46
C LEU A 58 -1.91 -4.89 13.92
N GLN A 59 -2.37 -6.07 14.34
CA GLN A 59 -2.10 -6.61 15.69
C GLN A 59 -0.60 -6.73 15.96
N THR A 60 0.16 -7.25 14.99
CA THR A 60 1.62 -7.40 15.11
C THR A 60 2.30 -6.05 15.31
N LEU A 61 1.90 -5.02 14.54
CA LEU A 61 2.50 -3.69 14.64
C LEU A 61 2.07 -2.95 15.91
N MET A 62 0.81 -3.08 16.33
CA MET A 62 0.34 -2.49 17.58
C MET A 62 1.02 -3.11 18.80
N ALA A 63 1.26 -4.42 18.78
CA ALA A 63 2.00 -5.09 19.84
C ALA A 63 3.47 -4.65 19.90
N GLU A 64 4.12 -4.51 18.73
CA GLU A 64 5.52 -4.04 18.65
C GLU A 64 5.69 -2.63 19.22
N PHE A 65 4.81 -1.70 18.82
CA PHE A 65 4.90 -0.30 19.22
C PHE A 65 4.04 0.03 20.45
N ALA A 66 3.67 -0.98 21.24
CA ALA A 66 2.89 -0.80 22.45
C ALA A 66 3.66 0.09 23.45
N GLY A 67 3.08 1.25 23.78
CA GLY A 67 3.69 2.22 24.70
C GLY A 67 4.70 3.18 24.05
N ASP A 68 4.96 3.07 22.74
CA ASP A 68 5.77 4.06 22.01
C ASP A 68 4.89 5.26 21.63
N ASP A 69 5.08 6.38 22.32
CA ASP A 69 4.28 7.59 22.12
C ASP A 69 4.55 8.30 20.78
N ARG A 70 5.57 7.87 20.03
CA ARG A 70 5.92 8.38 18.70
C ARG A 70 5.11 7.72 17.58
N VAL A 71 4.37 6.66 17.87
CA VAL A 71 3.56 5.91 16.89
C VAL A 71 2.10 5.93 17.31
N VAL A 72 1.19 6.22 16.38
CA VAL A 72 -0.26 6.16 16.62
C VAL A 72 -0.96 5.40 15.50
N PHE A 73 -2.04 4.71 15.87
CA PHE A 73 -2.83 3.87 14.98
C PHE A 73 -4.26 4.38 14.92
N ALA A 74 -4.86 4.33 13.74
CA ALA A 74 -6.29 4.56 13.54
C ALA A 74 -6.79 3.71 12.38
N ALA A 75 -8.10 3.41 12.37
CA ALA A 75 -8.71 2.67 11.29
C ALA A 75 -9.96 3.36 10.75
N VAL A 76 -10.27 3.09 9.48
CA VAL A 76 -11.51 3.55 8.86
C VAL A 76 -12.14 2.36 8.13
N GLN A 77 -13.37 2.02 8.53
CA GLN A 77 -14.21 1.10 7.79
C GLN A 77 -14.74 1.83 6.54
N THR A 78 -14.13 1.59 5.39
CA THR A 78 -14.51 2.24 4.12
C THR A 78 -15.53 1.39 3.37
N VAL A 79 -16.81 1.69 3.51
CA VAL A 79 -17.93 0.91 2.98
C VAL A 79 -18.34 1.44 1.61
N PHE A 80 -17.97 0.72 0.56
CA PHE A 80 -18.35 1.02 -0.83
C PHE A 80 -19.15 -0.11 -1.50
N GLU A 81 -19.30 -1.23 -0.80
CA GLU A 81 -20.06 -2.41 -1.21
C GLU A 81 -20.42 -3.24 0.03
N GLY A 82 -21.34 -4.19 -0.11
CA GLY A 82 -21.75 -5.07 1.00
C GLY A 82 -22.34 -4.30 2.19
N PHE A 83 -23.11 -3.24 1.94
CA PHE A 83 -23.60 -2.30 2.96
C PHE A 83 -24.32 -2.99 4.14
N SER A 84 -25.09 -4.03 3.87
CA SER A 84 -25.79 -4.80 4.92
C SER A 84 -24.86 -5.61 5.82
N GLU A 85 -23.64 -5.93 5.40
CA GLU A 85 -22.65 -6.69 6.18
C GLU A 85 -21.58 -5.80 6.82
N ASN A 86 -21.56 -4.51 6.46
CA ASN A 86 -20.60 -3.51 6.91
C ASN A 86 -21.28 -2.37 7.66
N GLY A 87 -22.29 -2.69 8.48
CA GLY A 87 -22.92 -1.69 9.33
C GLY A 87 -21.94 -1.06 10.35
N PRO A 88 -22.27 0.12 10.89
CA PRO A 88 -21.43 0.85 11.84
C PRO A 88 -21.13 0.07 13.13
N GLU A 89 -22.01 -0.83 13.55
CA GLU A 89 -21.84 -1.73 14.68
C GLU A 89 -20.64 -2.67 14.51
N ARG A 90 -20.31 -3.03 13.25
CA ARG A 90 -19.22 -3.95 12.93
C ARG A 90 -17.87 -3.41 13.38
N ARG A 91 -17.69 -2.08 13.44
CA ARG A 91 -16.45 -1.47 13.96
C ARG A 91 -16.15 -1.92 15.39
N ALA A 92 -17.16 -1.86 16.27
CA ALA A 92 -17.01 -2.25 17.67
C ALA A 92 -16.78 -3.76 17.81
N GLU A 93 -17.40 -4.56 16.94
CA GLU A 93 -17.15 -6.01 16.86
C GLU A 93 -15.72 -6.31 16.42
N MET A 94 -15.22 -5.64 15.38
CA MET A 94 -13.84 -5.83 14.91
C MET A 94 -12.81 -5.45 15.98
N LEU A 95 -13.04 -4.37 16.73
CA LEU A 95 -12.17 -4.02 17.86
C LEU A 95 -12.12 -5.16 18.90
N ARG A 96 -13.28 -5.76 19.23
CA ARG A 96 -13.34 -6.87 20.20
C ARG A 96 -12.73 -8.17 19.65
N ASP A 97 -13.12 -8.58 18.46
CA ASP A 97 -12.73 -9.86 17.85
C ASP A 97 -11.21 -9.94 17.63
N TYR A 98 -10.59 -8.80 17.34
CA TYR A 98 -9.13 -8.70 17.16
C TYR A 98 -8.39 -8.14 18.37
N GLY A 99 -9.07 -7.85 19.49
CA GLY A 99 -8.44 -7.31 20.69
C GLY A 99 -7.68 -6.01 20.45
N LEU A 100 -8.25 -5.11 19.64
CA LEU A 100 -7.64 -3.88 19.19
C LEU A 100 -8.08 -2.69 20.05
N ASP A 101 -7.11 -1.88 20.48
CA ASP A 101 -7.35 -0.62 21.18
C ASP A 101 -6.87 0.55 20.32
N LEU A 102 -7.72 0.98 19.39
CA LEU A 102 -7.49 2.15 18.54
C LEU A 102 -8.81 2.83 18.15
N PRO A 103 -8.78 4.13 17.81
CA PRO A 103 -9.94 4.81 17.25
C PRO A 103 -10.27 4.29 15.84
N VAL A 104 -11.55 4.03 15.59
CA VAL A 104 -12.08 3.57 14.31
C VAL A 104 -13.33 4.35 13.90
N ALA A 105 -13.40 4.75 12.63
CA ALA A 105 -14.58 5.40 12.06
C ALA A 105 -15.18 4.60 10.90
N GLN A 106 -16.35 5.03 10.41
CA GLN A 106 -16.96 4.54 9.18
C GLN A 106 -17.00 5.66 8.16
N ASP A 107 -16.63 5.33 6.94
CA ASP A 107 -16.80 6.17 5.76
C ASP A 107 -17.59 5.36 4.73
N GLU A 108 -18.82 5.76 4.47
CA GLU A 108 -19.74 5.02 3.62
C GLU A 108 -20.21 5.84 2.43
N GLY A 109 -20.29 5.20 1.27
CA GLY A 109 -20.91 5.76 0.08
C GLY A 109 -20.48 5.02 -1.17
N GLN A 110 -21.06 5.36 -2.32
CA GLN A 110 -20.67 4.77 -3.62
C GLN A 110 -19.17 4.95 -3.91
N ARG A 111 -18.59 6.06 -3.41
CA ARG A 111 -17.16 6.29 -3.35
C ARG A 111 -16.85 7.04 -2.04
N PRO A 112 -16.47 6.34 -0.96
CA PRO A 112 -16.16 6.94 0.33
C PRO A 112 -15.10 8.04 0.20
N ALA A 113 -15.20 9.08 1.02
CA ALA A 113 -14.32 10.25 0.92
C ALA A 113 -12.84 9.86 1.13
N THR A 114 -12.58 8.94 2.04
CA THR A 114 -11.27 8.36 2.36
C THR A 114 -10.70 7.62 1.15
N ILE A 115 -11.50 6.80 0.46
CA ILE A 115 -11.08 6.11 -0.76
C ILE A 115 -10.72 7.11 -1.87
N ALA A 116 -11.52 8.17 -2.03
CA ALA A 116 -11.25 9.21 -3.01
C ALA A 116 -9.96 9.99 -2.68
N ALA A 117 -9.78 10.39 -1.43
CA ALA A 117 -8.66 11.22 -0.97
C ALA A 117 -7.32 10.47 -1.00
N TYR A 118 -7.30 9.23 -0.51
CA TYR A 118 -6.09 8.39 -0.49
C TYR A 118 -5.89 7.59 -1.78
N ARG A 119 -6.84 7.69 -2.73
CA ARG A 119 -6.85 6.98 -4.01
C ARG A 119 -6.64 5.49 -3.82
N THR A 120 -7.27 4.91 -2.81
CA THR A 120 -7.06 3.50 -2.48
C THR A 120 -7.63 2.59 -3.56
N GLY A 121 -6.99 1.45 -3.79
CA GLY A 121 -7.47 0.47 -4.76
C GLY A 121 -8.59 -0.45 -4.24
N GLY A 122 -8.92 -0.38 -2.95
CA GLY A 122 -9.89 -1.23 -2.27
C GLY A 122 -9.51 -1.44 -0.82
N THR A 123 -9.93 -2.57 -0.23
CA THR A 123 -9.56 -2.99 1.13
C THR A 123 -8.97 -4.40 1.13
N PRO A 124 -8.05 -4.73 2.07
CA PRO A 124 -7.41 -3.83 3.04
C PRO A 124 -6.52 -2.80 2.34
N TRP A 125 -6.30 -1.66 2.98
CA TRP A 125 -5.30 -0.68 2.55
C TRP A 125 -4.59 -0.12 3.77
N ILE A 126 -3.27 -0.18 3.76
CA ILE A 126 -2.42 0.30 4.85
C ILE A 126 -1.76 1.58 4.39
N VAL A 127 -1.70 2.58 5.26
CA VAL A 127 -0.97 3.84 5.03
C VAL A 127 -0.06 4.10 6.21
N ILE A 128 1.22 4.37 5.97
CA ILE A 128 2.16 4.83 6.99
C ILE A 128 2.54 6.27 6.64
N ILE A 129 2.28 7.17 7.58
CA ILE A 129 2.49 8.61 7.46
C ILE A 129 3.67 8.98 8.35
N ALA A 130 4.67 9.62 7.77
CA ALA A 130 5.84 10.12 8.47
C ALA A 130 5.49 11.27 9.44
N PRO A 131 6.39 11.60 10.40
CA PRO A 131 6.20 12.71 11.33
C PRO A 131 5.89 14.06 10.67
N ASP A 132 6.42 14.30 9.47
CA ASP A 132 6.21 15.51 8.68
C ASP A 132 4.85 15.55 7.93
N GLY A 133 4.06 14.48 8.02
CA GLY A 133 2.76 14.36 7.37
C GLY A 133 2.79 13.79 5.95
N ARG A 134 3.95 13.41 5.41
CA ARG A 134 4.02 12.74 4.12
C ARG A 134 3.71 11.25 4.24
N VAL A 135 3.02 10.71 3.25
CA VAL A 135 2.78 9.26 3.15
C VAL A 135 4.07 8.59 2.74
N ALA A 136 4.68 7.84 3.66
CA ALA A 136 5.91 7.08 3.46
C ALA A 136 5.67 5.70 2.89
N TYR A 137 4.45 5.17 3.04
CA TYR A 137 4.03 3.90 2.45
C TYR A 137 2.52 3.86 2.28
N ASN A 138 2.05 3.27 1.18
CA ASN A 138 0.67 2.80 1.09
C ASN A 138 0.54 1.65 0.08
N ASP A 139 -0.18 0.59 0.45
CA ASP A 139 -0.60 -0.49 -0.45
C ASP A 139 -1.61 -1.41 0.27
N TYR A 140 -2.06 -2.47 -0.40
CA TYR A 140 -2.93 -3.50 0.19
C TYR A 140 -2.26 -4.33 1.29
N HIS A 141 -0.92 -4.43 1.27
CA HIS A 141 -0.19 -5.37 2.12
C HIS A 141 1.25 -4.93 2.35
N ILE A 142 1.68 -4.93 3.61
CA ILE A 142 3.08 -4.76 3.99
C ILE A 142 3.50 -5.95 4.85
N ASP A 143 4.72 -6.45 4.63
CA ASP A 143 5.34 -7.41 5.53
C ASP A 143 5.53 -6.75 6.91
N PRO A 144 5.16 -7.41 8.03
CA PRO A 144 5.29 -6.82 9.35
C PRO A 144 6.73 -6.38 9.68
N ALA A 145 7.74 -7.18 9.36
CA ALA A 145 9.13 -6.81 9.67
C ALA A 145 9.57 -5.59 8.86
N ARG A 146 9.13 -5.48 7.60
CA ARG A 146 9.31 -4.26 6.80
C ARG A 146 8.64 -3.05 7.43
N ALA A 147 7.37 -3.19 7.82
CA ALA A 147 6.63 -2.10 8.45
C ALA A 147 7.27 -1.64 9.76
N GLN A 148 7.74 -2.58 10.60
CA GLN A 148 8.45 -2.28 11.84
C GLN A 148 9.71 -1.45 11.59
N ARG A 149 10.58 -1.87 10.66
CA ARG A 149 11.79 -1.11 10.30
C ARG A 149 11.46 0.28 9.80
N LEU A 150 10.49 0.37 8.88
CA LEU A 150 10.04 1.64 8.33
C LEU A 150 9.53 2.59 9.43
N ILE A 151 8.66 2.12 10.31
CA ILE A 151 8.09 2.93 11.40
C ILE A 151 9.20 3.36 12.36
N ALA A 152 10.11 2.46 12.74
CA ALA A 152 11.22 2.77 13.64
C ALA A 152 12.17 3.82 13.04
N ASP A 153 12.57 3.67 11.77
CA ASP A 153 13.42 4.64 11.07
C ASP A 153 12.76 6.03 11.01
N LEU A 154 11.46 6.08 10.68
CA LEU A 154 10.70 7.33 10.65
C LEU A 154 10.57 7.96 12.04
N ALA A 155 10.27 7.18 13.07
CA ALA A 155 10.11 7.67 14.45
C ALA A 155 11.42 8.20 15.04
N GLU A 156 12.57 7.71 14.55
CA GLU A 156 13.90 8.16 14.97
C GLU A 156 14.49 9.24 14.05
N GLY A 157 13.76 9.67 13.01
CA GLY A 157 14.24 10.65 12.03
C GLY A 157 15.45 10.16 11.24
N ARG A 158 15.68 8.85 11.17
CA ARG A 158 16.74 8.27 10.35
C ARG A 158 16.37 8.43 8.87
N ARG A 159 17.36 8.82 8.04
CA ARG A 159 17.21 8.70 6.60
C ARG A 159 16.97 7.23 6.28
N GLN A 160 15.87 6.93 5.59
CA GLN A 160 15.59 5.58 5.09
C GLN A 160 16.80 5.08 4.31
N ALA A 161 17.44 4.03 4.83
CA ALA A 161 18.29 3.20 3.99
C ALA A 161 17.38 2.42 3.02
N PRO A 162 17.87 2.02 1.83
CA PRO A 162 17.14 1.09 0.98
C PRO A 162 16.75 -0.14 1.81
N ASP A 163 15.47 -0.50 1.80
CA ASP A 163 14.98 -1.59 2.64
C ASP A 163 15.62 -2.91 2.19
N PRO A 164 16.28 -3.67 3.09
CA PRO A 164 16.92 -4.95 2.74
C PRO A 164 15.93 -6.02 2.28
N GLN A 165 14.61 -5.82 2.48
CA GLN A 165 13.54 -6.65 1.93
C GLN A 165 12.87 -6.06 0.69
N GLU A 166 13.46 -5.04 0.06
CA GLU A 166 12.96 -4.46 -1.17
C GLU A 166 13.63 -5.07 -2.40
N ASP A 167 12.82 -5.29 -3.42
CA ASP A 167 13.35 -5.70 -4.71
C ASP A 167 14.05 -4.52 -5.37
N VAL A 168 15.35 -4.70 -5.64
CA VAL A 168 16.21 -3.64 -6.15
C VAL A 168 16.10 -3.60 -7.66
N LEU A 169 15.57 -2.49 -8.19
CA LEU A 169 15.54 -2.22 -9.61
C LEU A 169 16.91 -1.70 -10.07
N ARG A 170 17.45 -2.33 -11.11
CA ARG A 170 18.58 -1.83 -11.90
C ARG A 170 18.14 -1.60 -13.33
N HIS A 171 18.46 -0.42 -13.86
CA HIS A 171 18.23 -0.09 -15.26
C HIS A 171 19.54 -0.20 -16.04
N ASP A 172 19.61 -1.17 -16.96
CA ASP A 172 20.70 -1.29 -17.92
C ASP A 172 20.24 -0.72 -19.26
N ALA A 173 20.38 0.60 -19.41
CA ALA A 173 19.99 1.30 -20.62
C ALA A 173 20.79 0.86 -21.85
N ALA A 174 22.05 0.43 -21.67
CA ALA A 174 22.90 -0.02 -22.78
C ALA A 174 22.38 -1.34 -23.38
N GLN A 175 21.83 -2.22 -22.54
CA GLN A 175 21.19 -3.46 -22.97
C GLN A 175 19.67 -3.35 -23.15
N SER A 176 19.10 -2.15 -22.99
CA SER A 176 17.65 -1.90 -23.06
C SER A 176 16.83 -2.86 -22.18
N ARG A 177 17.19 -2.96 -20.90
CA ARG A 177 16.48 -3.80 -19.94
C ARG A 177 16.43 -3.24 -18.54
N TYR A 178 15.39 -3.62 -17.83
CA TYR A 178 15.31 -3.51 -16.38
C TYR A 178 15.56 -4.87 -15.76
N VAL A 179 16.35 -4.90 -14.69
CA VAL A 179 16.61 -6.08 -13.87
C VAL A 179 16.13 -5.79 -12.47
N VAL A 180 15.42 -6.74 -11.87
CA VAL A 180 14.92 -6.64 -10.50
C VAL A 180 15.58 -7.75 -9.73
N ASP A 181 16.51 -7.38 -8.84
CA ASP A 181 17.12 -8.30 -7.91
C ASP A 181 16.17 -8.50 -6.74
N PHE A 182 15.79 -9.75 -6.51
CA PHE A 182 14.84 -10.09 -5.46
C PHE A 182 15.53 -10.11 -4.11
N HIS A 183 14.92 -9.49 -3.11
CA HIS A 183 15.47 -9.51 -1.74
C HIS A 183 15.60 -10.93 -1.17
N ASP A 184 14.75 -11.85 -1.61
CA ASP A 184 14.75 -13.27 -1.25
C ASP A 184 15.60 -14.13 -2.21
N GLY A 185 16.42 -13.50 -3.06
CA GLY A 185 17.44 -14.14 -3.89
C GLY A 185 17.06 -14.40 -5.35
N GLY A 186 18.03 -14.23 -6.24
CA GLY A 186 17.86 -14.30 -7.69
C GLY A 186 17.34 -12.99 -8.28
N SER A 187 17.05 -12.99 -9.57
CA SER A 187 16.62 -11.77 -10.28
C SER A 187 15.64 -12.08 -11.40
N GLY A 188 14.73 -11.15 -11.66
CA GLY A 188 13.91 -11.13 -12.86
C GLY A 188 14.28 -9.95 -13.78
N ARG A 189 13.78 -9.96 -15.02
CA ARG A 189 14.08 -8.89 -15.98
C ARG A 189 12.93 -8.58 -16.92
N VAL A 190 12.93 -7.36 -17.45
CA VAL A 190 12.08 -6.93 -18.57
C VAL A 190 12.95 -6.26 -19.62
N ASP A 191 13.04 -6.84 -20.81
CA ASP A 191 13.65 -6.19 -21.97
C ASP A 191 12.64 -5.26 -22.64
N TYR A 192 13.13 -4.13 -23.17
CA TYR A 192 12.30 -3.16 -23.86
C TYR A 192 12.95 -2.65 -25.16
N ALA A 193 12.14 -2.04 -26.03
CA ALA A 193 12.62 -1.14 -27.07
C ALA A 193 12.03 0.26 -26.85
N ARG A 194 12.87 1.31 -26.91
CA ARG A 194 12.43 2.69 -26.67
C ARG A 194 12.07 3.38 -27.99
N ARG A 195 10.88 3.99 -28.03
CA ARG A 195 10.39 4.85 -29.13
C ARG A 195 9.92 6.17 -28.56
N GLY A 196 10.82 7.15 -28.48
CA GLY A 196 10.55 8.42 -27.82
C GLY A 196 10.22 8.24 -26.34
N ARG A 197 8.96 8.54 -25.97
CA ARG A 197 8.43 8.37 -24.61
C ARG A 197 7.77 7.01 -24.35
N VAL A 198 7.68 6.14 -25.36
CA VAL A 198 7.03 4.83 -25.24
C VAL A 198 8.07 3.72 -25.16
N LEU A 199 7.93 2.83 -24.19
CA LEU A 199 8.71 1.59 -24.06
C LEU A 199 7.87 0.39 -24.52
N ASP A 200 8.30 -0.27 -25.58
CA ASP A 200 7.74 -1.56 -25.98
C ASP A 200 8.30 -2.64 -25.05
N LEU A 201 7.48 -3.22 -24.18
CA LEU A 201 7.91 -4.27 -23.26
C LEU A 201 7.96 -5.62 -24.00
N LEU A 202 9.15 -6.00 -24.46
CA LEU A 202 9.34 -7.08 -25.43
C LEU A 202 9.34 -8.47 -24.79
N HIS A 203 9.93 -8.59 -23.61
CA HIS A 203 10.09 -9.87 -22.95
C HIS A 203 10.22 -9.67 -21.44
N SER A 204 9.53 -10.51 -20.66
CA SER A 204 9.68 -10.56 -19.19
C SER A 204 10.10 -11.96 -18.76
N GLU A 205 11.09 -12.06 -17.89
CA GLU A 205 11.63 -13.33 -17.42
C GLU A 205 11.85 -13.36 -15.92
N VAL A 206 11.59 -14.52 -15.31
CA VAL A 206 12.00 -14.88 -13.95
C VAL A 206 12.60 -16.29 -13.96
N PRO A 207 13.46 -16.65 -12.98
CA PRO A 207 14.13 -17.93 -12.94
C PRO A 207 13.13 -19.09 -13.00
N ALA A 208 13.38 -20.08 -13.86
CA ALA A 208 12.44 -21.17 -14.11
C ALA A 208 12.03 -21.92 -12.83
N ALA A 209 13.01 -22.18 -11.96
CA ALA A 209 12.81 -22.85 -10.67
C ALA A 209 11.92 -22.05 -9.68
N ARG A 210 11.70 -20.75 -9.93
CA ARG A 210 10.90 -19.87 -9.06
C ARG A 210 9.63 -19.34 -9.73
N ARG A 211 9.24 -19.89 -10.88
CA ARG A 211 7.97 -19.54 -11.53
C ARG A 211 6.78 -19.98 -10.66
N GLY A 212 5.65 -19.28 -10.80
CA GLY A 212 4.44 -19.54 -10.00
C GLY A 212 4.44 -18.88 -8.62
N GLN A 213 5.56 -18.32 -8.16
CA GLN A 213 5.69 -17.67 -6.84
C GLN A 213 5.33 -16.17 -6.85
N GLY A 214 4.65 -15.67 -7.90
CA GLY A 214 4.31 -14.25 -8.01
C GLY A 214 5.46 -13.31 -8.39
N LEU A 215 6.69 -13.81 -8.58
CA LEU A 215 7.88 -13.00 -8.91
C LEU A 215 7.72 -12.14 -10.17
N GLY A 216 7.03 -12.63 -11.20
CA GLY A 216 6.80 -11.84 -12.42
C GLY A 216 5.99 -10.56 -12.13
N GLY A 217 5.10 -10.60 -11.13
CA GLY A 217 4.38 -9.42 -10.69
C GLY A 217 5.29 -8.44 -9.98
N ARG A 218 6.12 -8.92 -9.06
CA ARG A 218 7.15 -8.11 -8.38
C ARG A 218 8.06 -7.38 -9.38
N VAL A 219 8.50 -8.06 -10.43
CA VAL A 219 9.28 -7.44 -11.52
C VAL A 219 8.46 -6.33 -12.20
N MET A 220 7.22 -6.63 -12.60
CA MET A 220 6.39 -5.66 -13.31
C MET A 220 6.08 -4.42 -12.48
N GLU A 221 5.81 -4.56 -11.18
CA GLU A 221 5.56 -3.42 -10.28
C GLU A 221 6.75 -2.47 -10.26
N ARG A 222 7.96 -2.97 -9.96
CA ARG A 222 9.17 -2.13 -9.91
C ARG A 222 9.48 -1.45 -11.24
N VAL A 223 9.27 -2.17 -12.36
CA VAL A 223 9.49 -1.60 -13.70
C VAL A 223 8.47 -0.52 -14.02
N LEU A 224 7.18 -0.73 -13.72
CA LEU A 224 6.12 0.24 -14.03
C LEU A 224 6.20 1.48 -13.13
N GLU A 225 6.61 1.34 -11.87
CA GLU A 225 6.92 2.47 -10.98
C GLU A 225 8.04 3.36 -11.54
N ALA A 226 9.12 2.75 -12.06
CA ALA A 226 10.21 3.50 -12.69
C ALA A 226 9.77 4.20 -13.99
N VAL A 227 9.00 3.50 -14.84
CA VAL A 227 8.40 4.08 -16.05
C VAL A 227 7.55 5.30 -15.69
N GLU A 228 6.71 5.20 -14.67
CA GLU A 228 5.86 6.30 -14.22
C GLU A 228 6.70 7.47 -13.69
N ALA A 229 7.72 7.21 -12.86
CA ALA A 229 8.60 8.22 -12.31
C ALA A 229 9.36 9.00 -13.40
N GLU A 230 9.70 8.35 -14.51
CA GLU A 230 10.30 8.98 -15.69
C GLU A 230 9.27 9.65 -16.63
N GLY A 231 7.98 9.54 -16.32
CA GLY A 231 6.87 10.03 -17.14
C GLY A 231 6.77 9.33 -18.50
N LEU A 232 7.24 8.09 -18.59
CA LEU A 232 7.18 7.28 -19.80
C LEU A 232 5.84 6.55 -19.90
N GLN A 233 5.54 6.05 -21.09
CA GLN A 233 4.42 5.13 -21.34
C GLN A 233 4.97 3.77 -21.80
N VAL A 234 4.13 2.74 -21.76
CA VAL A 234 4.46 1.38 -22.15
C VAL A 234 3.49 0.85 -23.18
N ARG A 235 4.03 0.02 -24.08
CA ARG A 235 3.24 -0.85 -24.95
C ARG A 235 3.61 -2.31 -24.64
N PRO A 236 2.69 -3.12 -24.10
CA PRO A 236 3.00 -4.50 -23.73
C PRO A 236 3.02 -5.42 -24.96
N VAL A 237 4.20 -5.74 -25.46
CA VAL A 237 4.39 -6.66 -26.60
C VAL A 237 4.45 -8.11 -26.12
N CYS A 238 5.12 -8.37 -25.00
CA CYS A 238 5.15 -9.68 -24.38
C CYS A 238 3.77 -10.07 -23.82
N SER A 239 3.34 -11.31 -24.08
CA SER A 239 2.04 -11.84 -23.62
C SER A 239 1.85 -11.75 -22.09
N TYR A 240 2.92 -11.96 -21.32
CA TYR A 240 2.87 -11.80 -19.86
C TYR A 240 2.61 -10.35 -19.45
N THR A 241 3.36 -9.39 -20.01
CA THR A 241 3.20 -7.96 -19.72
C THR A 241 1.80 -7.46 -20.10
N ALA A 242 1.25 -7.96 -21.21
CA ALA A 242 -0.11 -7.64 -21.64
C ALA A 242 -1.17 -8.23 -20.70
N ALA A 243 -0.99 -9.49 -20.28
CA ALA A 243 -1.86 -10.11 -19.29
C ALA A 243 -1.80 -9.38 -17.94
N TYR A 244 -0.60 -8.96 -17.52
CA TYR A 244 -0.38 -8.21 -16.29
C TYR A 244 -1.13 -6.88 -16.30
N LEU A 245 -0.90 -6.04 -17.30
CA LEU A 245 -1.54 -4.73 -17.43
C LEU A 245 -3.07 -4.84 -17.64
N ARG A 246 -3.54 -5.93 -18.25
CA ARG A 246 -4.98 -6.20 -18.32
C ARG A 246 -5.58 -6.53 -16.96
N ARG A 247 -4.87 -7.28 -16.11
CA ARG A 247 -5.30 -7.68 -14.76
C ARG A 247 -5.22 -6.50 -13.78
N TYR A 248 -4.12 -5.76 -13.78
CA TYR A 248 -3.85 -4.68 -12.82
C TYR A 248 -4.13 -3.32 -13.44
N LYS A 249 -5.42 -2.94 -13.43
CA LYS A 249 -5.92 -1.69 -14.03
C LYS A 249 -5.31 -0.42 -13.45
N ARG A 250 -4.65 -0.50 -12.28
CA ARG A 250 -3.91 0.62 -11.68
C ARG A 250 -2.85 1.22 -12.59
N TRP A 251 -2.32 0.41 -13.51
CA TRP A 251 -1.27 0.79 -14.45
C TRP A 251 -1.80 1.22 -15.83
N ALA A 252 -3.12 1.30 -16.01
CA ALA A 252 -3.73 1.58 -17.31
C ALA A 252 -3.36 2.98 -17.85
N HIS A 253 -3.05 3.94 -16.99
CA HIS A 253 -2.63 5.29 -17.42
C HIS A 253 -1.23 5.31 -18.04
N LEU A 254 -0.43 4.27 -17.85
CA LEU A 254 0.88 4.14 -18.50
C LEU A 254 0.77 3.56 -19.91
N LEU A 255 -0.39 3.04 -20.33
CA LEU A 255 -0.53 2.49 -21.68
C LEU A 255 -0.47 3.62 -22.72
N ALA A 256 0.34 3.42 -23.76
CA ALA A 256 0.46 4.29 -24.94
C ALA A 256 -0.61 4.03 -25.99
#